data_AF-A0A4Y9R971-F1
#
_entry.id   AF-A0A4Y9R971-F1
#
_cell.length_a   1.000
_cell.length_b   1.000
_cell.length_c   1.000
_cell.angle_alpha   90.00
_cell.angle_beta   90.00
_cell.angle_gamma   90.00
#
_symmetry.space_group_name_H-M   'P 1'
#
loop_
_entity.id
_entity.type
_entity.pdbx_description
1 polymer ?
#
loop_
_entity_poly.entity_id
_entity_poly.type
_entity_poly.pdbx_seq_one_letter_code
_entity_poly.pdbx_strand_id
1 'polypeptide(L)'
;MNKSSLRRQLVLPYVALVIFVSTAIAWVSYRAGEGAVRTLSQRVLGDTVQHIATATERHLAGAHAALNAISPDPATIPRPQPFDDDPAALESRLWTAAGLFMEANNYVYFGGADGRFLGVERVNKDVVQLYLREAGAPKRTVYAVAAPGDRGRVLRTDAMDPRVRPWYASAARAGGPVWSAVYHDFSSGEPTVTLAKAVYHADHSVAGVVATDVTLRVLTDFLRGLKVGDNGVAFVLDGEGYVVATSGNELPFRDVNGRAERVRPQEMRTPLIRDAMLRLQDRKPVAGTTHTEVADGNLDIAATRLGQPYGLDWTAVVAVPHADFMGGVRYNFLEGLFITIVCIVLALVLGLSVLNRVLRDLRQLSDAVRRIGDGEPLPSLNIRRHDEIGQLAQTFSEMEHNLRIDKLTAVFNRASLIAQIGALRRQLAQPGLEKPTFALLFVDLDHFKTINDQYGHDAGDKVLATVAARLKAAVRVTDVVARYGGDEFVVLLKGVTEGGDVDAMASTLRDVVEAPIGVASAIVSVGVSIGWALFPEDGEDVDALLKIADTRMFDTKRSRKAAR
;
A
#
# COMPACT_ATOMS: atom_id res chain seq x y z
N MET A 1 -39.94 -15.15 -9.58
CA MET A 1 -38.70 -14.41 -9.95
C MET A 1 -37.96 -14.04 -8.68
N ASN A 2 -36.72 -14.50 -8.53
CA ASN A 2 -35.90 -14.31 -7.34
C ASN A 2 -35.85 -12.81 -6.95
N LYS A 3 -36.38 -12.45 -5.78
CA LYS A 3 -36.23 -11.13 -5.15
C LYS A 3 -34.77 -10.93 -4.72
N SER A 4 -33.87 -10.83 -5.69
CA SER A 4 -32.54 -10.25 -5.47
C SER A 4 -32.79 -8.79 -5.07
N SER A 5 -32.85 -8.54 -3.77
CA SER A 5 -33.00 -7.21 -3.19
C SER A 5 -32.01 -6.26 -3.88
N LEU A 6 -32.47 -5.11 -4.39
CA LEU A 6 -31.63 -4.03 -4.96
C LEU A 6 -30.36 -3.75 -4.12
N ARG A 7 -30.48 -4.01 -2.80
CA ARG A 7 -29.38 -4.04 -1.83
C ARG A 7 -28.23 -4.95 -2.24
N ARG A 8 -28.46 -6.21 -2.61
CA ARG A 8 -27.38 -7.13 -3.05
C ARG A 8 -26.72 -6.63 -4.33
N GLN A 9 -27.51 -6.12 -5.28
CA GLN A 9 -27.00 -5.63 -6.57
C GLN A 9 -26.13 -4.38 -6.43
N LEU A 10 -26.35 -3.54 -5.41
CA LEU A 10 -25.52 -2.34 -5.19
C LEU A 10 -24.42 -2.55 -4.15
N VAL A 11 -24.66 -3.33 -3.10
CA VAL A 11 -23.69 -3.57 -2.02
C VAL A 11 -22.55 -4.47 -2.51
N LEU A 12 -22.84 -5.59 -3.19
CA LEU A 12 -21.80 -6.54 -3.57
C LEU A 12 -20.75 -5.93 -4.51
N PRO A 13 -21.12 -5.20 -5.59
CA PRO A 13 -20.14 -4.56 -6.44
C PRO A 13 -19.34 -3.49 -5.73
N TYR A 14 -19.97 -2.72 -4.82
CA TYR A 14 -19.27 -1.71 -4.03
C TYR A 14 -18.20 -2.32 -3.12
N VAL A 15 -18.56 -3.35 -2.35
CA VAL A 15 -17.61 -4.06 -1.48
C VAL A 15 -16.49 -4.71 -2.30
N ALA A 16 -16.85 -5.37 -3.40
CA ALA A 16 -15.88 -6.00 -4.30
C ALA A 16 -14.90 -4.97 -4.89
N LEU A 17 -15.39 -3.80 -5.32
CA LEU A 17 -14.57 -2.73 -5.86
C LEU A 17 -13.59 -2.19 -4.81
N VAL A 18 -14.04 -1.92 -3.58
CA VAL A 18 -13.18 -1.42 -2.49
C VAL A 18 -12.07 -2.42 -2.17
N ILE A 19 -12.40 -3.71 -2.05
CA ILE A 19 -11.42 -4.77 -1.78
C ILE A 19 -10.44 -4.91 -2.95
N PHE A 20 -10.94 -4.93 -4.18
CA PHE A 20 -10.12 -5.07 -5.38
C PHE A 20 -9.12 -3.92 -5.53
N VAL A 21 -9.58 -2.66 -5.44
CA VAL A 21 -8.73 -1.48 -5.55
C VAL A 21 -7.68 -1.46 -4.44
N SER A 22 -8.07 -1.75 -3.20
CA SER A 22 -7.14 -1.75 -2.06
C SER A 22 -6.10 -2.86 -2.18
N THR A 23 -6.50 -4.05 -2.63
CA THR A 23 -5.58 -5.18 -2.86
C THR A 23 -4.61 -4.87 -4.00
N ALA A 24 -5.12 -4.27 -5.10
CA ALA A 24 -4.29 -3.87 -6.22
C ALA A 24 -3.25 -2.80 -5.82
N ILE A 25 -3.64 -1.80 -5.02
CA ILE A 25 -2.73 -0.79 -4.48
C ILE A 25 -1.67 -1.44 -3.59
N ALA A 26 -2.07 -2.30 -2.66
CA ALA A 26 -1.14 -3.01 -1.78
C ALA A 26 -0.14 -3.86 -2.58
N TRP A 27 -0.61 -4.56 -3.62
CA TRP A 27 0.24 -5.37 -4.49
C TRP A 27 1.21 -4.53 -5.32
N VAL A 28 0.76 -3.42 -5.93
CA VAL A 28 1.62 -2.49 -6.68
C VAL A 28 2.65 -1.86 -5.75
N SER A 29 2.25 -1.43 -4.56
CA SER A 29 3.16 -0.83 -3.57
C SER A 29 4.24 -1.82 -3.12
N TYR A 30 3.86 -3.07 -2.84
CA TYR A 30 4.82 -4.12 -2.51
C TYR A 30 5.81 -4.36 -3.65
N ARG A 31 5.33 -4.52 -4.90
CA ARG A 31 6.19 -4.72 -6.06
C ARG A 31 7.10 -3.53 -6.34
N ALA A 32 6.61 -2.30 -6.16
CA ALA A 32 7.41 -1.10 -6.32
C ALA A 32 8.52 -1.03 -5.26
N GLY A 33 8.19 -1.38 -4.01
CA GLY A 33 9.16 -1.47 -2.91
C GLY A 33 10.24 -2.52 -3.20
N GLU A 34 9.85 -3.74 -3.55
CA GLU A 34 10.76 -4.83 -3.92
C GLU A 34 11.67 -4.44 -5.09
N GLY A 35 11.13 -3.84 -6.15
CA GLY A 35 11.90 -3.38 -7.30
C GLY A 35 12.92 -2.28 -6.96
N ALA A 36 12.54 -1.33 -6.10
CA ALA A 36 13.44 -0.28 -5.62
C ALA A 36 14.59 -0.84 -4.77
N VAL A 37 14.26 -1.77 -3.87
CA VAL A 37 15.25 -2.40 -2.98
C VAL A 37 16.21 -3.29 -3.74
N ARG A 38 15.72 -4.04 -4.73
CA ARG A 38 16.59 -4.78 -5.66
C ARG A 38 17.58 -3.81 -6.29
N THR A 39 17.14 -2.75 -6.95
CA THR A 39 18.02 -1.75 -7.60
C THR A 39 19.04 -1.14 -6.63
N LEU A 40 18.64 -0.88 -5.37
CA LEU A 40 19.54 -0.37 -4.35
C LEU A 40 20.60 -1.40 -3.94
N SER A 41 20.18 -2.64 -3.61
CA SER A 41 21.07 -3.76 -3.30
C SER A 41 22.10 -3.95 -4.42
N GLN A 42 21.61 -3.89 -5.66
CA GLN A 42 22.44 -4.01 -6.85
C GLN A 42 23.58 -3.00 -6.89
N ARG A 43 23.27 -1.72 -6.65
CA ARG A 43 24.23 -0.62 -6.61
C ARG A 43 25.19 -0.74 -5.43
N VAL A 44 24.68 -1.00 -4.22
CA VAL A 44 25.49 -1.11 -2.99
C VAL A 44 26.52 -2.23 -3.11
N LEU A 45 26.11 -3.41 -3.59
CA LEU A 45 27.03 -4.53 -3.78
C LEU A 45 28.07 -4.23 -4.85
N GLY A 46 27.66 -3.55 -5.93
CA GLY A 46 28.58 -3.10 -6.96
C GLY A 46 29.66 -2.16 -6.46
N ASP A 47 29.25 -1.10 -5.78
CA ASP A 47 30.15 -0.11 -5.20
C ASP A 47 31.09 -0.79 -4.18
N THR A 48 30.56 -1.72 -3.37
CA THR A 48 31.35 -2.48 -2.39
C THR A 48 32.44 -3.32 -3.06
N VAL A 49 32.10 -4.06 -4.12
CA VAL A 49 33.07 -4.88 -4.85
C VAL A 49 34.11 -4.02 -5.56
N GLN A 50 33.72 -2.85 -6.10
CA GLN A 50 34.66 -1.89 -6.68
C GLN A 50 35.58 -1.25 -5.63
N HIS A 51 35.09 -0.99 -4.42
CA HIS A 51 35.93 -0.53 -3.31
C HIS A 51 36.95 -1.60 -2.90
N ILE A 52 36.56 -2.89 -2.87
CA ILE A 52 37.50 -3.99 -2.63
C ILE A 52 38.56 -4.04 -3.73
N ALA A 53 38.16 -3.95 -5.00
CA ALA A 53 39.09 -3.94 -6.12
C ALA A 53 40.10 -2.78 -6.01
N THR A 54 39.61 -1.56 -5.81
CA THR A 54 40.44 -0.36 -5.70
C THR A 54 41.42 -0.43 -4.52
N ALA A 55 40.96 -0.88 -3.35
CA ALA A 55 41.80 -1.03 -2.17
C ALA A 55 42.89 -2.10 -2.38
N THR A 56 42.52 -3.23 -2.98
CA THR A 56 43.47 -4.31 -3.29
C THR A 56 44.49 -3.87 -4.33
N GLU A 57 44.05 -3.24 -5.42
CA GLU A 57 44.93 -2.72 -6.47
C GLU A 57 45.91 -1.67 -5.95
N ARG A 58 45.49 -0.81 -5.00
CA ARG A 58 46.41 0.13 -4.34
C ARG A 58 47.54 -0.60 -3.60
N HIS A 59 47.23 -1.69 -2.89
CA HIS A 59 48.24 -2.48 -2.21
C HIS A 59 49.19 -3.19 -3.20
N LEU A 60 48.65 -3.76 -4.27
CA LEU A 60 49.45 -4.40 -5.33
C LEU A 60 50.34 -3.39 -6.07
N ALA A 61 49.83 -2.19 -6.35
CA ALA A 61 50.59 -1.10 -6.96
C ALA A 61 51.78 -0.69 -6.07
N GLY A 62 51.55 -0.58 -4.77
CA GLY A 62 52.62 -0.29 -3.79
C GLY A 62 53.72 -1.35 -3.80
N ALA A 63 53.37 -2.63 -3.92
CA ALA A 63 54.33 -3.73 -4.01
C ALA A 63 55.20 -3.60 -5.27
N HIS A 64 54.58 -3.35 -6.43
CA HIS A 64 55.31 -3.13 -7.67
C HIS A 64 56.24 -1.91 -7.60
N ALA A 65 55.77 -0.81 -7.00
CA ALA A 65 56.57 0.39 -6.83
C ALA A 65 57.76 0.16 -5.87
N ALA A 66 57.54 -0.54 -4.76
CA ALA A 66 58.61 -0.92 -3.83
C ALA A 66 59.63 -1.85 -4.49
N LEU A 67 59.20 -2.88 -5.24
CA LEU A 67 60.08 -3.79 -5.97
C LEU A 67 60.90 -3.03 -7.04
N ASN A 68 60.25 -2.14 -7.79
CA ASN A 68 60.90 -1.32 -8.82
C ASN A 68 61.90 -0.32 -8.24
N ALA A 69 61.71 0.15 -7.00
CA ALA A 69 62.70 0.99 -6.32
C ALA A 69 64.00 0.21 -5.98
N ILE A 70 63.93 -1.12 -5.89
CA ILE A 70 65.08 -2.00 -5.65
C ILE A 70 65.72 -2.43 -6.97
N SER A 71 64.93 -2.97 -7.89
CA SER A 71 65.38 -3.42 -9.20
C SER A 71 64.39 -2.92 -10.25
N PRO A 72 64.63 -1.74 -10.82
CA PRO A 72 63.68 -1.17 -11.76
C PRO A 72 63.52 -2.07 -12.99
N ASP A 73 62.37 -1.97 -13.64
CA ASP A 73 62.09 -2.75 -14.84
C ASP A 73 63.02 -2.30 -15.99
N PRO A 74 63.84 -3.21 -16.57
CA PRO A 74 64.69 -2.89 -17.72
C PRO A 74 63.93 -2.26 -18.88
N ALA A 75 62.64 -2.58 -19.06
CA ALA A 75 61.80 -1.99 -20.10
C ALA A 75 61.51 -0.49 -19.87
N THR A 76 61.66 -0.02 -18.62
CA THR A 76 61.36 1.37 -18.22
C THR A 76 62.60 2.27 -18.15
N ILE A 77 63.81 1.73 -18.35
CA ILE A 77 65.07 2.49 -18.29
C ILE A 77 65.78 2.45 -19.64
N PRO A 78 66.23 3.60 -20.20
CA PRO A 78 66.94 3.64 -21.47
C PRO A 78 68.24 2.82 -21.53
N ARG A 79 68.89 2.61 -20.37
CA ARG A 79 70.10 1.80 -20.22
C ARG A 79 69.97 0.93 -18.97
N PRO A 80 69.56 -0.34 -19.10
CA PRO A 80 69.52 -1.29 -18.00
C PRO A 80 70.93 -1.42 -17.39
N GLN A 81 71.04 -1.22 -16.08
CA GLN A 81 72.27 -1.46 -15.35
C GLN A 81 72.23 -2.86 -14.71
N PRO A 82 73.38 -3.55 -14.60
CA PRO A 82 73.46 -4.80 -13.85
C PRO A 82 73.09 -4.57 -12.38
N PHE A 83 72.62 -5.63 -11.72
CA PHE A 83 72.23 -5.51 -10.32
C PHE A 83 73.48 -5.36 -9.44
N ASP A 84 73.59 -4.21 -8.78
CA ASP A 84 74.57 -3.97 -7.73
C ASP A 84 74.05 -4.55 -6.41
N ASP A 85 74.77 -5.53 -5.89
CA ASP A 85 74.50 -6.23 -4.64
C ASP A 85 75.59 -6.00 -3.58
N ASP A 86 76.35 -4.90 -3.72
CA ASP A 86 77.17 -4.38 -2.63
C ASP A 86 76.29 -4.20 -1.37
N PRO A 87 76.66 -4.78 -0.21
CA PRO A 87 75.81 -4.80 0.97
C PRO A 87 75.36 -3.41 1.45
N ALA A 88 76.23 -2.40 1.40
CA ALA A 88 75.94 -1.07 1.92
C ALA A 88 75.02 -0.27 0.96
N ALA A 89 75.30 -0.36 -0.34
CA ALA A 89 74.45 0.24 -1.37
C ALA A 89 73.06 -0.42 -1.40
N LEU A 90 73.01 -1.76 -1.32
CA LEU A 90 71.77 -2.52 -1.28
C LEU A 90 70.95 -2.22 -0.03
N GLU A 91 71.56 -2.13 1.16
CA GLU A 91 70.87 -1.74 2.39
C GLU A 91 70.22 -0.36 2.27
N SER A 92 70.96 0.63 1.74
CA SER A 92 70.46 1.99 1.54
C SER A 92 69.29 2.05 0.56
N ARG A 93 69.34 1.22 -0.49
CA ARG A 93 68.25 1.10 -1.47
C ARG A 93 67.02 0.42 -0.87
N LEU A 94 67.19 -0.68 -0.14
CA LEU A 94 66.11 -1.36 0.58
C LEU A 94 65.49 -0.45 1.65
N TRP A 95 66.30 0.33 2.37
CA TRP A 95 65.83 1.32 3.34
C TRP A 95 64.90 2.36 2.73
N THR A 96 65.26 2.85 1.54
CA THR A 96 64.46 3.82 0.80
C THR A 96 63.17 3.18 0.29
N ALA A 97 63.27 2.00 -0.34
CA ALA A 97 62.11 1.26 -0.86
C ALA A 97 61.09 0.90 0.24
N ALA A 98 61.55 0.43 1.40
CA ALA A 98 60.70 0.15 2.56
C ALA A 98 59.96 1.40 3.09
N GLY A 99 60.49 2.60 2.80
CA GLY A 99 59.91 3.89 3.20
C GLY A 99 58.85 4.44 2.27
N LEU A 100 58.68 3.88 1.07
CA LEU A 100 57.71 4.40 0.09
C LEU A 100 56.27 4.16 0.53
N PHE A 101 55.99 3.00 1.13
CA PHE A 101 54.66 2.61 1.57
C PHE A 101 54.73 1.95 2.94
N MET A 102 54.54 2.74 4.00
CA MET A 102 54.71 2.28 5.38
C MET A 102 53.54 1.47 5.92
N GLU A 103 52.34 1.62 5.37
CA GLU A 103 51.14 0.90 5.80
C GLU A 103 50.98 -0.46 5.10
N ALA A 104 51.54 -0.61 3.89
CA ALA A 104 51.48 -1.82 3.09
C ALA A 104 52.74 -1.93 2.24
N ASN A 105 53.34 -3.13 2.13
CA ASN A 105 54.61 -3.34 1.43
C ASN A 105 55.82 -2.67 2.11
N ASN A 106 55.76 -2.59 3.44
CA ASN A 106 56.80 -2.02 4.30
C ASN A 106 57.98 -2.97 4.52
N TYR A 107 57.94 -4.19 3.97
CA TYR A 107 59.02 -5.17 4.01
C TYR A 107 59.53 -5.46 2.60
N VAL A 108 60.82 -5.19 2.39
CA VAL A 108 61.53 -5.43 1.14
C VAL A 108 62.85 -6.11 1.42
N TYR A 109 63.27 -7.02 0.55
CA TYR A 109 64.44 -7.82 0.81
C TYR A 109 65.08 -8.41 -0.45
N PHE A 110 66.31 -8.87 -0.26
CA PHE A 110 67.13 -9.58 -1.22
C PHE A 110 67.61 -10.90 -0.60
N GLY A 111 67.44 -11.99 -1.34
CA GLY A 111 68.13 -13.25 -1.08
C GLY A 111 69.16 -13.48 -2.16
N GLY A 112 70.42 -13.71 -1.79
CA GLY A 112 71.50 -14.04 -2.72
C GLY A 112 71.51 -15.51 -3.10
N ALA A 113 72.06 -15.84 -4.27
CA ALA A 113 72.27 -17.23 -4.71
C ALA A 113 73.22 -18.01 -3.78
N ASP A 114 74.13 -17.31 -3.12
CA ASP A 114 75.03 -17.78 -2.06
C ASP A 114 74.33 -18.04 -0.71
N GLY A 115 73.03 -17.71 -0.61
CA GLY A 115 72.22 -17.85 0.60
C GLY A 115 72.26 -16.62 1.52
N ARG A 116 72.99 -15.56 1.20
CA ARG A 116 72.92 -14.34 2.02
C ARG A 116 71.53 -13.74 1.96
N PHE A 117 71.16 -12.97 2.97
CA PHE A 117 69.87 -12.29 3.06
C PHE A 117 70.05 -10.90 3.61
N LEU A 118 69.42 -9.93 2.97
CA LEU A 118 69.34 -8.56 3.45
C LEU A 118 67.90 -8.07 3.28
N GLY A 119 67.25 -7.69 4.37
CA GLY A 119 65.87 -7.21 4.33
C GLY A 119 65.65 -6.05 5.28
N VAL A 120 64.82 -5.10 4.87
CA VAL A 120 64.44 -3.95 5.67
C VAL A 120 62.93 -3.92 5.82
N GLU A 121 62.45 -3.88 7.05
CA GLU A 121 61.04 -3.78 7.40
C GLU A 121 60.78 -2.51 8.21
N ARG A 122 59.86 -1.66 7.73
CA ARG A 122 59.36 -0.52 8.51
C ARG A 122 58.09 -0.89 9.25
N VAL A 123 58.24 -1.39 10.47
CA VAL A 123 57.11 -1.77 11.33
C VAL A 123 56.20 -0.56 11.60
N ASN A 124 56.81 0.59 11.85
CA ASN A 124 56.12 1.89 11.93
C ASN A 124 57.14 3.03 11.69
N LYS A 125 56.74 4.29 11.95
CA LYS A 125 57.59 5.47 11.75
C LYS A 125 58.86 5.50 12.62
N ASP A 126 58.82 4.87 13.79
CA ASP A 126 59.89 4.92 14.79
C ASP A 126 60.68 3.60 14.88
N VAL A 127 60.13 2.50 14.33
CA VAL A 127 60.68 1.16 14.44
C VAL A 127 60.98 0.61 13.05
N VAL A 128 62.27 0.46 12.75
CA VAL A 128 62.77 -0.23 11.56
C VAL A 128 63.55 -1.47 11.97
N GLN A 129 63.28 -2.60 11.31
CA GLN A 129 63.99 -3.85 11.52
C GLN A 129 64.87 -4.17 10.31
N LEU A 130 66.12 -4.53 10.57
CA LEU A 130 67.05 -5.04 9.57
C LEU A 130 67.22 -6.54 9.76
N TYR A 131 67.04 -7.28 8.69
CA TYR A 131 67.22 -8.72 8.62
C TYR A 131 68.49 -9.03 7.85
N LEU A 132 69.49 -9.63 8.51
CA LEU A 132 70.80 -9.89 7.92
C LEU A 132 71.21 -11.35 8.10
N ARG A 133 71.60 -11.99 7.02
CA ARG A 133 72.26 -13.30 6.98
C ARG A 133 73.45 -13.18 6.04
N GLU A 134 74.66 -13.44 6.54
CA GLU A 134 75.85 -13.51 5.69
C GLU A 134 75.85 -14.75 4.79
N ALA A 135 76.60 -14.71 3.69
CA ALA A 135 76.73 -15.84 2.79
C ALA A 135 77.21 -17.10 3.54
N GLY A 136 76.52 -18.22 3.37
CA GLY A 136 76.83 -19.48 4.07
C GLY A 136 76.54 -19.50 5.58
N ALA A 137 76.07 -18.40 6.19
CA ALA A 137 75.79 -18.38 7.62
C ALA A 137 74.60 -19.30 8.00
N PRO A 138 74.65 -19.96 9.17
CA PRO A 138 73.60 -20.90 9.59
C PRO A 138 72.32 -20.19 10.06
N LYS A 139 72.41 -18.90 10.41
CA LYS A 139 71.30 -18.13 10.99
C LYS A 139 71.23 -16.72 10.44
N ARG A 140 70.01 -16.20 10.35
CA ARG A 140 69.67 -14.80 10.09
C ARG A 140 69.46 -14.08 11.42
N THR A 141 70.03 -12.88 11.56
CA THR A 141 69.87 -12.02 12.73
C THR A 141 69.00 -10.82 12.38
N VAL A 142 68.09 -10.46 13.28
CA VAL A 142 67.20 -9.32 13.13
C VAL A 142 67.61 -8.24 14.13
N TYR A 143 67.84 -7.02 13.63
CA TYR A 143 68.26 -5.86 14.40
C TYR A 143 67.15 -4.81 14.42
N ALA A 144 66.98 -4.08 15.52
CA ALA A 144 66.33 -2.78 15.49
C ALA A 144 67.37 -1.73 15.11
N VAL A 145 67.05 -0.90 14.12
CA VAL A 145 67.99 0.04 13.49
C VAL A 145 67.37 1.44 13.34
N ALA A 146 68.17 2.48 13.52
CA ALA A 146 67.76 3.88 13.34
C ALA A 146 68.12 4.45 11.96
N ALA A 147 69.15 3.90 11.31
CA ALA A 147 69.63 4.32 9.99
C ALA A 147 70.37 3.16 9.29
N PRO A 148 70.60 3.21 7.97
CA PRO A 148 71.47 2.26 7.28
C PRO A 148 72.86 2.18 7.94
N GLY A 149 73.38 0.97 8.10
CA GLY A 149 74.65 0.69 8.77
C GLY A 149 74.57 0.59 10.29
N ASP A 150 73.45 0.98 10.92
CA ASP A 150 73.21 0.74 12.34
C ASP A 150 73.02 -0.75 12.61
N ARG A 151 73.61 -1.24 13.69
CA ARG A 151 73.48 -2.62 14.19
C ARG A 151 73.24 -2.65 15.71
N GLY A 152 72.67 -1.57 16.25
CA GLY A 152 72.71 -1.25 17.67
C GLY A 152 71.98 -2.22 18.61
N ARG A 153 70.90 -2.88 18.18
CA ARG A 153 70.16 -3.84 19.04
C ARG A 153 69.68 -5.07 18.30
N VAL A 154 70.21 -6.25 18.65
CA VAL A 154 69.67 -7.54 18.21
C VAL A 154 68.31 -7.78 18.86
N LEU A 155 67.32 -8.15 18.05
CA LEU A 155 65.98 -8.52 18.48
C LEU A 155 65.82 -10.03 18.57
N ARG A 156 66.23 -10.75 17.52
CA ARG A 156 66.10 -12.22 17.43
C ARG A 156 67.03 -12.81 16.38
N THR A 157 67.18 -14.13 16.42
CA THR A 157 67.94 -14.88 15.43
C THR A 157 67.15 -16.13 15.04
N ASP A 158 67.13 -16.45 13.75
CA ASP A 158 66.39 -17.58 13.20
C ASP A 158 67.17 -18.32 12.08
N ALA A 159 66.68 -19.48 11.65
CA ALA A 159 67.35 -20.34 10.67
C ALA A 159 66.74 -20.20 9.25
N MET A 160 66.19 -19.04 8.90
CA MET A 160 65.57 -18.83 7.59
C MET A 160 66.62 -18.85 6.47
N ASP A 161 66.46 -19.77 5.51
CA ASP A 161 67.22 -19.77 4.25
C ASP A 161 66.31 -19.26 3.11
N PRO A 162 66.67 -18.17 2.41
CA PRO A 162 65.81 -17.59 1.38
C PRO A 162 65.60 -18.52 0.19
N ARG A 163 66.57 -19.39 -0.14
CA ARG A 163 66.57 -20.18 -1.37
C ARG A 163 65.52 -21.29 -1.40
N VAL A 164 65.08 -21.74 -0.23
CA VAL A 164 64.02 -22.76 -0.08
C VAL A 164 62.63 -22.15 0.10
N ARG A 165 62.50 -20.81 0.06
CA ARG A 165 61.22 -20.13 0.25
C ARG A 165 60.41 -20.12 -1.04
N PRO A 166 59.06 -20.16 -0.97
CA PRO A 166 58.19 -20.17 -2.15
C PRO A 166 58.46 -19.02 -3.12
N TRP A 167 58.65 -17.79 -2.62
CA TRP A 167 58.91 -16.61 -3.44
C TRP A 167 60.22 -16.70 -4.23
N TYR A 168 61.29 -17.23 -3.62
CA TYR A 168 62.58 -17.38 -4.27
C TYR A 168 62.49 -18.42 -5.39
N ALA A 169 61.90 -19.58 -5.10
CA ALA A 169 61.73 -20.65 -6.07
C ALA A 169 60.81 -20.25 -7.24
N SER A 170 59.79 -19.43 -7.00
CA SER A 170 58.95 -18.87 -8.06
C SER A 170 59.74 -17.89 -8.94
N ALA A 171 60.39 -16.90 -8.35
CA ALA A 171 61.12 -15.87 -9.10
C ALA A 171 62.31 -16.41 -9.88
N ALA A 172 63.04 -17.38 -9.33
CA ALA A 172 64.18 -18.02 -9.99
C ALA A 172 63.79 -18.74 -11.31
N ARG A 173 62.50 -19.05 -11.53
CA ARG A 173 62.00 -19.74 -12.73
C ARG A 173 61.21 -18.84 -13.69
N ALA A 174 60.71 -17.69 -13.23
CA ALA A 174 59.71 -16.91 -13.96
C ALA A 174 60.26 -15.99 -15.05
N GLY A 175 61.57 -15.70 -15.06
CA GLY A 175 62.19 -14.79 -16.06
C GLY A 175 61.81 -13.31 -15.93
N GLY A 176 60.93 -12.95 -14.99
CA GLY A 176 60.45 -11.60 -14.71
C GLY A 176 59.78 -11.52 -13.32
N PRO A 177 59.14 -10.38 -12.99
CA PRO A 177 58.36 -10.26 -11.76
C PRO A 177 57.24 -11.31 -11.70
N VAL A 178 57.12 -11.99 -10.56
CA VAL A 178 56.12 -13.04 -10.34
C VAL A 178 55.61 -13.01 -8.92
N TRP A 179 54.34 -13.35 -8.73
CA TRP A 179 53.76 -13.56 -7.42
C TRP A 179 53.95 -15.01 -6.96
N SER A 180 54.30 -15.18 -5.69
CA SER A 180 54.26 -16.51 -5.07
C SER A 180 52.82 -17.03 -4.97
N ALA A 181 52.66 -18.35 -4.77
CA ALA A 181 51.42 -18.84 -4.15
C ALA A 181 51.28 -18.25 -2.74
N VAL A 182 50.08 -18.29 -2.16
CA VAL A 182 49.90 -17.86 -0.77
C VAL A 182 50.60 -18.85 0.18
N TYR A 183 51.40 -18.33 1.10
CA TYR A 183 52.15 -19.13 2.06
C TYR A 183 52.25 -18.41 3.42
N HIS A 184 52.71 -19.09 4.46
CA HIS A 184 52.99 -18.45 5.75
C HIS A 184 54.37 -17.83 5.74
N ASP A 185 54.43 -16.53 5.99
CA ASP A 185 55.70 -15.85 6.23
C ASP A 185 56.45 -16.53 7.39
N PHE A 186 57.76 -16.65 7.24
CA PHE A 186 58.60 -17.36 8.18
C PHE A 186 58.70 -16.62 9.53
N SER A 187 58.69 -15.29 9.50
CA SER A 187 58.94 -14.47 10.68
C SER A 187 57.69 -14.20 11.50
N SER A 188 56.62 -13.79 10.82
CA SER A 188 55.34 -13.41 11.42
C SER A 188 54.38 -14.59 11.55
N GLY A 189 54.54 -15.64 10.73
CA GLY A 189 53.56 -16.71 10.60
C GLY A 189 52.26 -16.26 9.95
N GLU A 190 52.20 -15.06 9.37
CA GLU A 190 50.99 -14.56 8.69
C GLU A 190 50.88 -15.09 7.26
N PRO A 191 49.65 -15.29 6.76
CA PRO A 191 49.43 -15.57 5.35
C PRO A 191 49.85 -14.38 4.48
N THR A 192 50.72 -14.65 3.52
CA THR A 192 51.36 -13.63 2.68
C THR A 192 51.44 -14.09 1.24
N VAL A 193 51.38 -13.14 0.33
CA VAL A 193 51.81 -13.30 -1.06
C VAL A 193 52.99 -12.37 -1.30
N THR A 194 54.00 -12.85 -2.03
CA THR A 194 55.23 -12.09 -2.27
C THR A 194 55.38 -11.81 -3.74
N LEU A 195 55.60 -10.54 -4.09
CA LEU A 195 56.05 -10.16 -5.42
C LEU A 195 57.58 -10.27 -5.44
N ALA A 196 58.11 -11.08 -6.34
CA ALA A 196 59.53 -11.37 -6.41
C ALA A 196 60.06 -11.35 -7.84
N LYS A 197 61.33 -11.02 -8.01
CA LYS A 197 62.01 -10.92 -9.31
C LYS A 197 63.45 -11.39 -9.18
N ALA A 198 63.88 -12.26 -10.10
CA ALA A 198 65.29 -12.64 -10.22
C ALA A 198 66.13 -11.45 -10.72
N VAL A 199 67.31 -11.28 -10.12
CA VAL A 199 68.27 -10.22 -10.46
C VAL A 199 69.61 -10.81 -10.83
N TYR A 200 70.30 -10.15 -11.76
CA TYR A 200 71.47 -10.69 -12.44
C TYR A 200 72.63 -9.71 -12.40
N HIS A 201 73.84 -10.24 -12.30
CA HIS A 201 75.08 -9.49 -12.46
C HIS A 201 75.34 -9.10 -13.92
N ALA A 202 76.41 -8.34 -14.17
CA ALA A 202 76.80 -7.88 -15.50
C ALA A 202 77.13 -9.02 -16.48
N ASP A 203 77.57 -10.17 -15.97
CA ASP A 203 77.88 -11.38 -16.74
C ASP A 203 76.66 -12.29 -16.96
N HIS A 204 75.45 -11.83 -16.62
CA HIS A 204 74.19 -12.58 -16.63
C HIS A 204 74.12 -13.75 -15.64
N SER A 205 75.07 -13.88 -14.72
CA SER A 205 74.93 -14.83 -13.61
C SER A 205 73.86 -14.36 -12.61
N VAL A 206 73.20 -15.31 -11.94
CA VAL A 206 72.12 -15.02 -10.99
C VAL A 206 72.71 -14.43 -9.72
N ALA A 207 72.49 -13.14 -9.48
CA ALA A 207 72.87 -12.50 -8.22
C ALA A 207 71.98 -12.99 -7.07
N GLY A 208 70.68 -13.12 -7.36
CA GLY A 208 69.69 -13.57 -6.39
C GLY A 208 68.28 -13.19 -6.77
N VAL A 209 67.44 -12.98 -5.76
CA VAL A 209 66.03 -12.59 -5.91
C VAL A 209 65.74 -11.41 -4.99
N VAL A 210 65.15 -10.35 -5.55
CA VAL A 210 64.55 -9.26 -4.76
C VAL A 210 63.06 -9.49 -4.63
N ALA A 211 62.49 -9.07 -3.50
CA ALA A 211 61.10 -9.37 -3.16
C ALA A 211 60.50 -8.36 -2.18
N THR A 212 59.17 -8.30 -2.17
CA THR A 212 58.38 -7.55 -1.20
C THR A 212 57.09 -8.31 -0.86
N ASP A 213 56.71 -8.24 0.41
CA ASP A 213 55.57 -8.98 0.96
C ASP A 213 54.30 -8.14 0.99
N VAL A 214 53.19 -8.76 0.56
CA VAL A 214 51.83 -8.30 0.78
C VAL A 214 51.20 -9.23 1.81
N THR A 215 51.11 -8.77 3.06
CA THR A 215 50.37 -9.50 4.11
C THR A 215 48.89 -9.50 3.79
N LEU A 216 48.27 -10.68 3.85
CA LEU A 216 46.83 -10.83 3.62
C LEU A 216 46.00 -10.45 4.85
N ARG A 217 46.64 -10.19 6.00
CA ARG A 217 45.96 -9.65 7.18
C ARG A 217 45.33 -8.30 6.88
N VAL A 218 46.05 -7.38 6.23
CA VAL A 218 45.55 -6.04 5.90
C VAL A 218 44.29 -6.13 5.03
N LEU A 219 44.31 -7.02 4.02
CA LEU A 219 43.14 -7.28 3.19
C LEU A 219 41.99 -7.89 4.01
N THR A 220 42.28 -8.85 4.89
CA THR A 220 41.27 -9.47 5.77
C THR A 220 40.63 -8.46 6.71
N ASP A 221 41.42 -7.61 7.35
CA ASP A 221 40.95 -6.56 8.25
C ASP A 221 40.14 -5.50 7.51
N PHE A 222 40.57 -5.14 6.30
CA PHE A 222 39.80 -4.28 5.40
C PHE A 222 38.42 -4.90 5.09
N LEU A 223 38.38 -6.17 4.69
CA LEU A 223 37.12 -6.87 4.39
C LEU A 223 36.20 -6.94 5.62
N ARG A 224 36.74 -7.16 6.83
CA ARG A 224 35.99 -7.15 8.10
C ARG A 224 35.46 -5.77 8.47
N GLY A 225 36.13 -4.71 8.05
CA GLY A 225 35.70 -3.33 8.22
C GLY A 225 34.57 -2.90 7.28
N LEU A 226 34.29 -3.67 6.22
CA LEU A 226 33.20 -3.38 5.29
C LEU A 226 31.85 -3.67 5.94
N LYS A 227 30.96 -2.67 5.95
CA LYS A 227 29.56 -2.86 6.34
C LYS A 227 28.78 -3.40 5.16
N VAL A 228 28.62 -4.72 5.10
CA VAL A 228 27.91 -5.40 4.02
C VAL A 228 26.67 -6.11 4.57
N GLY A 229 25.61 -5.34 4.85
CA GLY A 229 24.43 -5.88 5.54
C GLY A 229 24.73 -6.37 6.96
N ASP A 230 23.72 -6.96 7.61
CA ASP A 230 23.87 -7.50 8.96
C ASP A 230 24.48 -8.91 8.95
N ASN A 231 24.18 -9.69 7.91
CA ASN A 231 24.58 -11.08 7.75
C ASN A 231 25.37 -11.33 6.47
N GLY A 232 25.84 -10.28 5.78
CA GLY A 232 26.60 -10.43 4.55
C GLY A 232 28.05 -10.83 4.75
N VAL A 233 28.68 -11.30 3.67
CA VAL A 233 30.08 -11.71 3.63
C VAL A 233 30.75 -11.22 2.36
N ALA A 234 31.93 -10.63 2.52
CA ALA A 234 32.90 -10.37 1.46
C ALA A 234 34.07 -11.36 1.56
N PHE A 235 34.56 -11.86 0.42
CA PHE A 235 35.75 -12.71 0.34
C PHE A 235 36.46 -12.56 -1.01
N VAL A 236 37.74 -12.92 -1.05
CA VAL A 236 38.58 -12.88 -2.25
C VAL A 236 39.11 -14.28 -2.54
N LEU A 237 39.08 -14.66 -3.81
CA LEU A 237 39.60 -15.92 -4.32
C LEU A 237 40.82 -15.66 -5.22
N ASP A 238 41.74 -16.61 -5.27
CA ASP A 238 42.78 -16.63 -6.30
C ASP A 238 42.32 -17.34 -7.58
N GLY A 239 43.20 -17.35 -8.60
CA GLY A 239 42.92 -17.97 -9.89
C GLY A 239 42.78 -19.50 -9.84
N GLU A 240 43.21 -20.13 -8.75
CA GLU A 240 43.06 -21.57 -8.51
C GLU A 240 41.76 -21.91 -7.74
N GLY A 241 41.03 -20.88 -7.29
CA GLY A 241 39.76 -21.00 -6.58
C GLY A 241 39.89 -21.25 -5.07
N TYR A 242 41.02 -20.90 -4.46
CA TYR A 242 41.21 -20.91 -3.00
C TYR A 242 40.88 -19.55 -2.40
N VAL A 243 40.40 -19.56 -1.15
CA VAL A 243 40.14 -18.32 -0.41
C VAL A 243 41.47 -17.66 -0.04
N VAL A 244 41.59 -16.37 -0.37
CA VAL A 244 42.75 -15.52 -0.05
C VAL A 244 42.47 -14.71 1.20
N ALA A 245 41.29 -14.10 1.29
CA ALA A 245 40.84 -13.29 2.41
C ALA A 245 39.32 -13.36 2.56
N THR A 246 38.81 -13.18 3.78
CA THR A 246 37.38 -13.16 4.05
C THR A 246 37.04 -12.25 5.22
N SER A 247 35.89 -11.56 5.12
CA SER A 247 35.25 -10.82 6.21
C SER A 247 34.65 -11.74 7.28
N GLY A 248 34.51 -13.04 7.00
CA GLY A 248 34.01 -14.02 7.94
C GLY A 248 34.93 -14.24 9.13
N ASN A 249 34.39 -14.91 10.15
CA ASN A 249 35.13 -15.32 11.35
C ASN A 249 36.04 -16.54 11.09
N GLU A 250 35.84 -17.23 9.98
CA GLU A 250 36.64 -18.37 9.57
C GLU A 250 37.91 -17.92 8.83
N LEU A 251 39.05 -18.54 9.15
CA LEU A 251 40.32 -18.23 8.46
C LEU A 251 40.34 -18.91 7.07
N PRO A 252 40.99 -18.29 6.07
CA PRO A 252 41.16 -18.88 4.73
C PRO A 252 42.13 -20.08 4.67
N PHE A 253 42.57 -20.59 5.84
CA PHE A 253 43.51 -21.69 5.98
C PHE A 253 43.10 -22.60 7.14
N ARG A 254 43.53 -23.87 7.08
CA ARG A 254 43.46 -24.84 8.18
C ARG A 254 44.86 -25.22 8.61
N ASP A 255 45.08 -25.32 9.91
CA ASP A 255 46.30 -25.94 10.42
C ASP A 255 46.15 -27.47 10.32
N VAL A 256 46.98 -28.08 9.47
CA VAL A 256 47.10 -29.53 9.29
C VAL A 256 48.56 -29.90 9.57
N ASN A 257 48.80 -30.48 10.75
CA ASN A 257 50.13 -30.90 11.21
C ASN A 257 51.18 -29.77 11.26
N GLY A 258 50.78 -28.57 11.71
CA GLY A 258 51.67 -27.40 11.79
C GLY A 258 51.92 -26.74 10.44
N ARG A 259 51.13 -27.09 9.42
CA ARG A 259 51.16 -26.49 8.08
C ARG A 259 49.80 -25.89 7.78
N ALA A 260 49.80 -24.66 7.29
CA ALA A 260 48.58 -24.05 6.83
C ALA A 260 48.21 -24.56 5.43
N GLU A 261 47.12 -25.30 5.36
CA GLU A 261 46.51 -25.76 4.14
C GLU A 261 45.44 -24.76 3.69
N ARG A 262 45.47 -24.41 2.41
CA ARG A 262 44.56 -23.43 1.80
C ARG A 262 43.16 -24.03 1.72
N VAL A 263 42.14 -23.24 2.00
CA VAL A 263 40.75 -23.71 2.03
C VAL A 263 40.02 -23.28 0.77
N ARG A 264 39.23 -24.19 0.19
CA ARG A 264 38.30 -23.85 -0.90
C ARG A 264 36.96 -23.39 -0.34
N PRO A 265 36.20 -22.53 -1.05
CA PRO A 265 34.90 -22.08 -0.58
C PRO A 265 33.93 -23.19 -0.17
N GLN A 266 33.93 -24.32 -0.87
CA GLN A 266 33.07 -25.47 -0.58
C GLN A 266 33.39 -26.14 0.76
N GLU A 267 34.62 -26.00 1.23
CA GLU A 267 35.11 -26.58 2.48
C GLU A 267 34.87 -25.65 3.67
N MET A 268 34.62 -24.35 3.44
CA MET A 268 34.36 -23.36 4.49
C MET A 268 33.11 -23.74 5.28
N ARG A 269 33.11 -23.50 6.60
CA ARG A 269 31.95 -23.68 7.50
C ARG A 269 30.86 -22.64 7.28
N THR A 270 31.24 -21.45 6.81
CA THR A 270 30.33 -20.33 6.52
C THR A 270 29.36 -20.68 5.36
N PRO A 271 28.04 -20.84 5.61
CA PRO A 271 27.09 -21.26 4.58
C PRO A 271 27.02 -20.28 3.40
N LEU A 272 27.02 -18.98 3.71
CA LEU A 272 26.89 -17.91 2.72
C LEU A 272 28.01 -17.93 1.66
N ILE A 273 29.24 -18.31 2.04
CA ILE A 273 30.37 -18.45 1.12
C ILE A 273 30.17 -19.65 0.19
N ARG A 274 29.70 -20.79 0.73
CA ARG A 274 29.40 -21.98 -0.07
C ARG A 274 28.28 -21.69 -1.07
N ASP A 275 27.20 -21.09 -0.61
CA ASP A 275 26.02 -20.79 -1.42
C ASP A 275 26.32 -19.79 -2.54
N ALA A 276 27.10 -18.75 -2.23
CA ALA A 276 27.56 -17.80 -3.24
C ALA A 276 28.39 -18.48 -4.34
N MET A 277 29.26 -19.42 -3.97
CA MET A 277 30.14 -20.10 -4.92
C MET A 277 29.44 -21.15 -5.77
N LEU A 278 28.46 -21.86 -5.23
CA LEU A 278 27.60 -22.73 -6.04
C LEU A 278 26.92 -21.95 -7.18
N ARG A 279 26.58 -20.68 -6.96
CA ARG A 279 25.90 -19.82 -7.96
C ARG A 279 26.84 -19.15 -8.95
N LEU A 280 28.08 -18.91 -8.56
CA LEU A 280 29.12 -18.37 -9.45
C LEU A 280 29.77 -19.46 -10.32
N GLN A 281 29.66 -20.76 -9.97
CA GLN A 281 30.25 -21.86 -10.76
C GLN A 281 29.76 -21.91 -12.22
N ASP A 282 28.50 -21.51 -12.49
CA ASP A 282 27.93 -21.49 -13.84
C ASP A 282 28.26 -20.21 -14.64
N ARG A 283 28.93 -19.23 -14.03
CA ARG A 283 29.20 -17.92 -14.63
C ARG A 283 30.61 -17.47 -14.32
N LYS A 284 31.51 -17.52 -15.31
CA LYS A 284 32.84 -16.92 -15.17
C LYS A 284 32.68 -15.44 -14.77
N PRO A 285 33.28 -14.98 -13.66
CA PRO A 285 33.22 -13.59 -13.26
C PRO A 285 33.95 -12.75 -14.33
N VAL A 286 33.19 -12.09 -15.19
CA VAL A 286 33.71 -11.04 -16.06
C VAL A 286 33.89 -9.79 -15.19
N ALA A 287 34.88 -8.95 -15.47
CA ALA A 287 35.01 -7.67 -14.77
C ALA A 287 33.70 -6.88 -14.93
N GLY A 288 32.97 -6.67 -13.84
CA GLY A 288 31.64 -6.07 -13.84
C GLY A 288 30.65 -6.73 -12.87
N THR A 289 29.78 -5.91 -12.28
CA THR A 289 28.69 -6.32 -11.39
C THR A 289 27.71 -7.27 -12.05
N THR A 290 27.43 -8.42 -11.42
CA THR A 290 26.43 -9.39 -11.89
C THR A 290 25.43 -9.70 -10.79
N HIS A 291 24.16 -9.37 -10.99
CA HIS A 291 23.06 -9.76 -10.11
C HIS A 291 22.56 -11.15 -10.43
N THR A 292 22.39 -11.98 -9.40
CA THR A 292 21.97 -13.36 -9.57
C THR A 292 20.88 -13.69 -8.55
N GLU A 293 19.73 -14.16 -9.03
CA GLU A 293 18.58 -14.61 -8.22
C GLU A 293 18.87 -16.02 -7.64
N VAL A 294 18.45 -16.30 -6.40
CA VAL A 294 18.74 -17.56 -5.68
C VAL A 294 17.46 -18.28 -5.24
N ALA A 295 17.53 -19.61 -5.09
CA ALA A 295 16.39 -20.52 -4.96
C ALA A 295 16.01 -20.96 -3.53
N ASP A 296 16.82 -20.64 -2.51
CA ASP A 296 16.55 -21.02 -1.10
C ASP A 296 16.35 -19.80 -0.19
N GLY A 297 15.79 -18.76 -0.81
CA GLY A 297 15.88 -17.37 -0.37
C GLY A 297 16.60 -16.55 -1.44
N ASN A 298 16.21 -15.28 -1.54
CA ASN A 298 16.91 -14.34 -2.41
C ASN A 298 18.27 -14.02 -1.76
N LEU A 299 19.37 -14.25 -2.48
CA LEU A 299 20.73 -13.86 -2.09
C LEU A 299 21.23 -12.91 -3.16
N ASP A 300 21.67 -11.72 -2.76
CA ASP A 300 22.25 -10.77 -3.68
C ASP A 300 23.77 -10.97 -3.68
N ILE A 301 24.33 -11.25 -4.86
CA ILE A 301 25.77 -11.48 -5.07
C ILE A 301 26.28 -10.42 -6.03
N ALA A 302 27.50 -9.93 -5.80
CA ALA A 302 28.31 -9.24 -6.79
C ALA A 302 29.73 -9.81 -6.78
N ALA A 303 30.36 -9.84 -7.95
CA ALA A 303 31.74 -10.29 -8.09
C ALA A 303 32.49 -9.42 -9.11
N THR A 304 33.79 -9.26 -8.93
CA THR A 304 34.67 -8.65 -9.93
C THR A 304 36.03 -9.32 -9.94
N ARG A 305 36.66 -9.35 -11.11
CA ARG A 305 38.09 -9.70 -11.23
C ARG A 305 38.95 -8.50 -10.83
N LEU A 306 40.09 -8.78 -10.22
CA LEU A 306 41.05 -7.79 -9.76
C LEU A 306 42.48 -8.32 -9.89
N GLY A 307 43.46 -7.42 -9.86
CA GLY A 307 44.88 -7.77 -9.88
C GLY A 307 45.46 -8.09 -11.26
N GLN A 308 44.64 -8.12 -12.31
CA GLN A 308 45.06 -8.41 -13.70
C GLN A 308 46.18 -7.48 -14.20
N PRO A 309 46.13 -6.15 -13.97
CA PRO A 309 47.24 -5.25 -14.34
C PRO A 309 48.57 -5.58 -13.64
N TYR A 310 48.52 -6.34 -12.54
CA TYR A 310 49.66 -6.72 -11.71
C TYR A 310 50.02 -8.21 -11.83
N GLY A 311 49.43 -8.94 -12.78
CA GLY A 311 49.72 -10.37 -13.01
C GLY A 311 49.06 -11.34 -12.02
N LEU A 312 47.99 -10.90 -11.34
CA LEU A 312 47.14 -11.76 -10.50
C LEU A 312 45.76 -11.93 -11.15
N ASP A 313 45.17 -13.13 -11.02
CA ASP A 313 43.78 -13.39 -11.43
C ASP A 313 42.93 -13.65 -10.19
N TRP A 314 42.68 -12.61 -9.41
CA TRP A 314 41.87 -12.72 -8.20
C TRP A 314 40.43 -12.32 -8.49
N THR A 315 39.49 -12.88 -7.72
CA THR A 315 38.07 -12.53 -7.78
C THR A 315 37.60 -12.09 -6.40
N ALA A 316 37.12 -10.85 -6.27
CA ALA A 316 36.38 -10.42 -5.09
C ALA A 316 34.90 -10.78 -5.26
N VAL A 317 34.30 -11.30 -4.20
CA VAL A 317 32.90 -11.68 -4.11
C VAL A 317 32.29 -11.07 -2.87
N VAL A 318 31.10 -10.51 -3.01
CA VAL A 318 30.27 -10.04 -1.91
C VAL A 318 28.91 -10.71 -2.04
N ALA A 319 28.45 -11.32 -0.96
CA ALA A 319 27.17 -12.02 -0.90
C ALA A 319 26.40 -11.57 0.35
N VAL A 320 25.12 -11.21 0.16
CA VAL A 320 24.26 -10.71 1.24
C VAL A 320 22.87 -11.31 1.12
N PRO A 321 22.28 -11.85 2.19
CA PRO A 321 20.89 -12.29 2.17
C PRO A 321 19.97 -11.13 1.79
N HIS A 322 19.10 -11.30 0.79
CA HIS A 322 18.19 -10.25 0.35
C HIS A 322 17.24 -9.79 1.47
N ALA A 323 16.97 -10.66 2.45
CA ALA A 323 16.21 -10.34 3.64
C ALA A 323 16.81 -9.17 4.44
N ASP A 324 18.14 -9.01 4.45
CA ASP A 324 18.83 -7.90 5.13
C ASP A 324 18.44 -6.55 4.51
N PHE A 325 18.24 -6.50 3.18
CA PHE A 325 17.76 -5.30 2.50
C PHE A 325 16.24 -5.10 2.63
N MET A 326 15.49 -6.18 2.82
CA MET A 326 14.03 -6.15 2.94
C MET A 326 13.51 -5.81 4.34
N GLY A 327 14.38 -5.78 5.36
CA GLY A 327 14.00 -5.51 6.75
C GLY A 327 13.15 -4.24 6.91
N GLY A 328 13.62 -3.11 6.37
CA GLY A 328 12.89 -1.83 6.42
C GLY A 328 11.62 -1.81 5.57
N VAL A 329 11.61 -2.52 4.43
CA VAL A 329 10.45 -2.59 3.52
C VAL A 329 9.32 -3.37 4.16
N ARG A 330 9.65 -4.48 4.81
CA ARG A 330 8.66 -5.35 5.44
C ARG A 330 7.96 -4.66 6.60
N TYR A 331 8.69 -3.87 7.40
CA TYR A 331 8.10 -3.06 8.44
C TYR A 331 7.13 -2.01 7.86
N ASN A 332 7.58 -1.24 6.88
CA ASN A 332 6.75 -0.23 6.22
C ASN A 332 5.53 -0.85 5.52
N PHE A 333 5.66 -2.06 4.97
CA PHE A 333 4.55 -2.80 4.37
C PHE A 333 3.51 -3.22 5.41
N LEU A 334 3.93 -3.70 6.59
CA LEU A 334 3.01 -4.06 7.67
C LEU A 334 2.26 -2.84 8.20
N GLU A 335 2.93 -1.71 8.37
CA GLU A 335 2.30 -0.44 8.75
C GLU A 335 1.32 0.05 7.67
N GLY A 336 1.73 0.00 6.40
CA GLY A 336 0.87 0.33 5.26
C GLY A 336 -0.34 -0.59 5.12
N LEU A 337 -0.20 -1.88 5.44
CA LEU A 337 -1.31 -2.83 5.45
C LEU A 337 -2.34 -2.48 6.53
N PHE A 338 -1.87 -2.11 7.73
CA PHE A 338 -2.76 -1.66 8.81
C PHE A 338 -3.56 -0.43 8.39
N ILE A 339 -2.89 0.59 7.83
CA ILE A 339 -3.56 1.81 7.32
C ILE A 339 -4.56 1.46 6.22
N THR A 340 -4.20 0.56 5.30
CA THR A 340 -5.08 0.09 4.22
C THR A 340 -6.32 -0.59 4.77
N ILE A 341 -6.19 -1.45 5.78
CA ILE A 341 -7.32 -2.12 6.44
C ILE A 341 -8.23 -1.10 7.11
N VAL A 342 -7.67 -0.11 7.84
CA VAL A 342 -8.46 0.96 8.47
C VAL A 342 -9.22 1.76 7.41
N CYS A 343 -8.58 2.13 6.30
CA CYS A 343 -9.22 2.82 5.18
C CYS A 343 -10.33 1.99 4.53
N ILE A 344 -10.13 0.67 4.33
CA ILE A 344 -11.17 -0.23 3.82
C ILE A 344 -12.37 -0.24 4.78
N VAL A 345 -12.14 -0.42 6.08
CA VAL A 345 -13.21 -0.46 7.09
C VAL A 345 -13.98 0.86 7.08
N LEU A 346 -13.29 2.00 7.08
CA LEU A 346 -13.91 3.32 7.05
C LEU A 346 -14.72 3.54 5.76
N ALA A 347 -14.15 3.19 4.60
CA ALA A 347 -14.84 3.27 3.31
C ALA A 347 -16.10 2.39 3.30
N LEU A 348 -16.00 1.14 3.75
CA LEU A 348 -17.13 0.22 3.84
C LEU A 348 -18.21 0.74 4.79
N VAL A 349 -17.85 1.24 5.97
CA VAL A 349 -18.82 1.81 6.92
C VAL A 349 -19.55 3.01 6.32
N LEU A 350 -18.81 3.96 5.73
CA LEU A 350 -19.39 5.14 5.09
C LEU A 350 -20.27 4.77 3.90
N GLY A 351 -19.77 3.95 2.98
CA GLY A 351 -20.49 3.54 1.77
C GLY A 351 -21.75 2.73 2.09
N LEU A 352 -21.66 1.78 3.02
CA LEU A 352 -22.83 1.00 3.47
C LEU A 352 -23.83 1.88 4.22
N SER A 353 -23.38 2.86 5.01
CA SER A 353 -24.26 3.81 5.68
C SER A 353 -25.06 4.65 4.68
N VAL A 354 -24.38 5.24 3.69
CA VAL A 354 -25.02 6.03 2.62
C VAL A 354 -25.97 5.16 1.80
N LEU A 355 -25.52 4.00 1.35
CA LEU A 355 -26.31 3.12 0.49
C LEU A 355 -27.55 2.57 1.21
N ASN A 356 -27.42 2.17 2.48
CA ASN A 356 -28.56 1.72 3.27
C ASN A 356 -29.56 2.86 3.54
N ARG A 357 -29.09 4.11 3.72
CA ARG A 357 -29.95 5.28 3.86
C ARG A 357 -30.75 5.53 2.58
N VAL A 358 -30.08 5.60 1.44
CA VAL A 358 -30.73 5.79 0.12
C VAL A 358 -31.72 4.67 -0.21
N LEU A 359 -31.33 3.40 0.01
CA LEU A 359 -32.20 2.25 -0.24
C LEU A 359 -33.44 2.24 0.65
N ARG A 360 -33.33 2.73 1.89
CA ARG A 360 -34.47 2.86 2.81
C ARG A 360 -35.45 3.91 2.28
N ASP A 361 -34.97 5.07 1.88
CA ASP A 361 -35.80 6.18 1.40
C ASP A 361 -36.51 5.80 0.09
N LEU A 362 -35.80 5.14 -0.85
CA LEU A 362 -36.40 4.63 -2.09
C LEU A 362 -37.48 3.57 -1.85
N ARG A 363 -37.31 2.70 -0.84
CA ARG A 363 -38.35 1.72 -0.47
C ARG A 363 -39.57 2.41 0.10
N GLN A 364 -39.39 3.39 0.98
CA GLN A 364 -40.51 4.17 1.53
C GLN A 364 -41.31 4.88 0.42
N LEU A 365 -40.62 5.49 -0.54
CA LEU A 365 -41.27 6.10 -1.72
C LEU A 365 -41.98 5.06 -2.59
N SER A 366 -41.33 3.93 -2.88
CA SER A 366 -41.94 2.86 -3.67
C SER A 366 -43.19 2.30 -3.00
N ASP A 367 -43.18 2.13 -1.68
CA ASP A 367 -44.33 1.61 -0.92
C ASP A 367 -45.45 2.66 -0.86
N ALA A 368 -45.11 3.93 -0.68
CA ALA A 368 -46.05 5.05 -0.71
C ALA A 368 -46.78 5.15 -2.06
N VAL A 369 -46.06 5.08 -3.18
CA VAL A 369 -46.66 5.12 -4.53
C VAL A 369 -47.58 3.93 -4.78
N ARG A 370 -47.19 2.72 -4.36
CA ARG A 370 -48.07 1.54 -4.48
C ARG A 370 -49.38 1.73 -3.72
N ARG A 371 -49.31 2.26 -2.50
CA ARG A 371 -50.50 2.52 -1.67
C ARG A 371 -51.43 3.57 -2.30
N ILE A 372 -50.89 4.62 -2.93
CA ILE A 372 -51.72 5.56 -3.72
C ILE A 372 -52.42 4.83 -4.87
N GLY A 373 -51.71 3.97 -5.61
CA GLY A 373 -52.28 3.18 -6.70
C GLY A 373 -53.41 2.26 -6.24
N ASP A 374 -53.32 1.75 -5.02
CA ASP A 374 -54.35 0.91 -4.38
C ASP A 374 -55.48 1.73 -3.70
N GLY A 375 -55.47 3.06 -3.83
CA GLY A 375 -56.49 3.95 -3.25
C GLY A 375 -56.39 4.12 -1.73
N GLU A 376 -55.24 3.79 -1.13
CA GLU A 376 -54.98 4.02 0.29
C GLU A 376 -54.41 5.42 0.56
N PRO A 377 -54.70 6.02 1.73
CA PRO A 377 -54.09 7.28 2.12
C PRO A 377 -52.57 7.15 2.28
N LEU A 378 -51.84 8.17 1.86
CA LEU A 378 -50.38 8.18 1.98
C LEU A 378 -49.93 8.06 3.44
N PRO A 379 -48.97 7.18 3.75
CA PRO A 379 -48.23 7.30 5.01
C PRO A 379 -47.42 8.59 5.01
N SER A 380 -47.21 9.19 6.18
CA SER A 380 -46.34 10.35 6.32
C SER A 380 -44.92 10.01 5.86
N LEU A 381 -44.52 10.55 4.69
CA LEU A 381 -43.16 10.43 4.17
C LEU A 381 -42.23 11.32 4.99
N ASN A 382 -41.62 10.78 6.04
CA ASN A 382 -40.65 11.53 6.85
C ASN A 382 -39.24 11.54 6.19
N ILE A 383 -39.19 11.93 4.92
CA ILE A 383 -37.96 12.02 4.12
C ILE A 383 -37.49 13.47 4.14
N ARG A 384 -36.57 13.79 5.06
CA ARG A 384 -35.95 15.12 5.15
C ARG A 384 -34.62 15.12 4.39
N ARG A 385 -34.69 15.33 3.07
CA ARG A 385 -33.52 15.42 2.18
C ARG A 385 -33.63 16.66 1.29
N HIS A 386 -32.47 17.20 0.89
CA HIS A 386 -32.37 18.37 -0.01
C HIS A 386 -31.77 17.97 -1.38
N ASP A 387 -31.88 16.70 -1.75
CA ASP A 387 -31.41 16.15 -3.01
C ASP A 387 -32.59 15.71 -3.90
N GLU A 388 -32.32 15.06 -5.03
CA GLU A 388 -33.32 14.60 -5.99
C GLU A 388 -34.34 13.65 -5.35
N ILE A 389 -33.96 12.87 -4.34
CA ILE A 389 -34.87 11.99 -3.60
C ILE A 389 -35.81 12.81 -2.73
N GLY A 390 -35.29 13.87 -2.08
CA GLY A 390 -36.10 14.84 -1.35
C GLY A 390 -37.11 15.56 -2.25
N GLN A 391 -36.66 16.06 -3.40
CA GLN A 391 -37.52 16.71 -4.39
C GLN A 391 -38.60 15.76 -4.91
N LEU A 392 -38.24 14.50 -5.16
CA LEU A 392 -39.17 13.45 -5.57
C LEU A 392 -40.23 13.18 -4.49
N ALA A 393 -39.81 13.08 -3.22
CA ALA A 393 -40.73 12.90 -2.08
C ALA A 393 -41.72 14.06 -1.94
N GLN A 394 -41.24 15.30 -2.13
CA GLN A 394 -42.07 16.50 -2.08
C GLN A 394 -43.08 16.51 -3.25
N THR A 395 -42.60 16.29 -4.47
CA THR A 395 -43.45 16.23 -5.67
C THR A 395 -44.56 15.18 -5.53
N PHE A 396 -44.25 14.01 -4.96
CA PHE A 396 -45.27 12.99 -4.69
C PHE A 396 -46.30 13.42 -3.65
N SER A 397 -45.88 14.12 -2.60
CA SER A 397 -46.79 14.63 -1.57
C SER A 397 -47.71 15.71 -2.15
N GLU A 398 -47.19 16.59 -3.00
CA GLU A 398 -47.97 17.62 -3.71
C GLU A 398 -48.97 16.99 -4.70
N MET A 399 -48.54 15.96 -5.44
CA MET A 399 -49.40 15.23 -6.36
C MET A 399 -50.58 14.57 -5.63
N GLU A 400 -50.34 13.92 -4.49
CA GLU A 400 -51.40 13.33 -3.68
C GLU A 400 -52.39 14.36 -3.16
N HIS A 401 -51.89 15.48 -2.65
CA HIS A 401 -52.75 16.58 -2.20
C HIS A 401 -53.70 17.04 -3.31
N ASN A 402 -53.16 17.27 -4.51
CA ASN A 402 -53.93 17.71 -5.68
C ASN A 402 -54.93 16.67 -6.18
N LEU A 403 -54.64 15.37 -6.01
CA LEU A 403 -55.56 14.29 -6.38
C LEU A 403 -56.69 14.09 -5.37
N ARG A 404 -56.59 14.66 -4.16
CA ARG A 404 -57.57 14.43 -3.09
C ARG A 404 -58.67 15.49 -2.99
N ILE A 405 -58.41 16.69 -3.46
CA ILE A 405 -59.26 17.86 -3.23
C ILE A 405 -59.94 18.29 -4.53
N ASP A 406 -61.20 18.71 -4.43
CA ASP A 406 -61.88 19.40 -5.53
C ASP A 406 -61.34 20.84 -5.65
N LYS A 407 -60.82 21.19 -6.83
CA LYS A 407 -60.10 22.45 -7.04
C LYS A 407 -60.94 23.69 -6.80
N LEU A 408 -62.25 23.63 -7.05
CA LEU A 408 -63.14 24.77 -6.89
C LEU A 408 -63.51 24.98 -5.41
N THR A 409 -63.82 23.89 -4.71
CA THR A 409 -64.46 23.96 -3.39
C THR A 409 -63.53 23.73 -2.22
N ALA A 410 -62.28 23.28 -2.46
CA ALA A 410 -61.27 22.99 -1.44
C ALA A 410 -61.70 21.96 -0.37
N VAL A 411 -62.74 21.17 -0.68
CA VAL A 411 -63.18 19.99 0.07
C VAL A 411 -62.74 18.71 -0.67
N PHE A 412 -62.90 17.54 -0.05
CA PHE A 412 -62.51 16.29 -0.72
C PHE A 412 -63.29 16.09 -2.02
N ASN A 413 -62.67 15.45 -3.00
CA ASN A 413 -63.40 15.03 -4.20
C ASN A 413 -64.11 13.69 -3.98
N ARG A 414 -64.97 13.32 -4.92
CA ARG A 414 -65.69 12.04 -4.92
C ARG A 414 -64.77 10.83 -4.69
N ALA A 415 -63.65 10.75 -5.40
CA ALA A 415 -62.72 9.61 -5.26
C ALA A 415 -62.18 9.48 -3.83
N SER A 416 -61.85 10.61 -3.19
CA SER A 416 -61.34 10.65 -1.82
C SER A 416 -62.39 10.29 -0.77
N LEU A 417 -63.65 10.67 -1.01
CA LEU A 417 -64.76 10.23 -0.16
C LEU A 417 -64.89 8.71 -0.18
N ILE A 418 -64.95 8.11 -1.38
CA ILE A 418 -65.06 6.65 -1.54
C ILE A 418 -63.88 5.94 -0.88
N ALA A 419 -62.65 6.44 -1.05
CA ALA A 419 -61.46 5.90 -0.42
C ALA A 419 -61.53 5.96 1.13
N GLN A 420 -62.02 7.07 1.69
CA GLN A 420 -62.17 7.22 3.14
C GLN A 420 -63.23 6.28 3.72
N ILE A 421 -64.36 6.10 3.05
CA ILE A 421 -65.39 5.14 3.47
C ILE A 421 -64.84 3.71 3.36
N GLY A 422 -64.12 3.39 2.28
CA GLY A 422 -63.44 2.10 2.14
C GLY A 422 -62.42 1.83 3.25
N ALA A 423 -61.67 2.84 3.68
CA ALA A 423 -60.72 2.73 4.78
C ALA A 423 -61.42 2.48 6.13
N LEU A 424 -62.51 3.20 6.43
CA LEU A 424 -63.35 2.95 7.61
C LEU A 424 -63.92 1.53 7.58
N ARG A 425 -64.35 1.05 6.40
CA ARG A 425 -64.85 -0.32 6.25
C ARG A 425 -63.78 -1.38 6.49
N ARG A 426 -62.54 -1.15 6.05
CA ARG A 426 -61.42 -2.08 6.32
C ARG A 426 -61.08 -2.20 7.80
N GLN A 427 -61.33 -1.15 8.61
CA GLN A 427 -61.19 -1.24 10.06
C GLN A 427 -62.20 -2.21 10.71
N LEU A 428 -63.39 -2.40 10.12
CA LEU A 428 -64.39 -3.38 10.59
C LEU A 428 -63.96 -4.84 10.45
N ALA A 429 -63.05 -5.13 9.51
CA ALA A 429 -62.59 -6.49 9.25
C ALA A 429 -61.53 -6.98 10.24
N GLN A 430 -61.09 -6.13 11.17
CA GLN A 430 -60.10 -6.47 12.20
C GLN A 430 -60.80 -7.00 13.47
N PRO A 431 -60.52 -8.25 13.90
CA PRO A 431 -61.11 -8.81 15.11
C PRO A 431 -60.75 -7.99 16.36
N GLY A 432 -61.76 -7.64 17.17
CA GLY A 432 -61.56 -7.02 18.49
C GLY A 432 -61.61 -5.49 18.56
N LEU A 433 -61.89 -4.79 17.45
CA LEU A 433 -62.21 -3.36 17.45
C LEU A 433 -63.73 -3.14 17.50
N GLU A 434 -64.18 -2.07 18.18
CA GLU A 434 -65.57 -1.61 18.09
C GLU A 434 -65.89 -1.27 16.63
N LYS A 435 -67.08 -1.66 16.16
CA LYS A 435 -67.49 -1.43 14.77
C LYS A 435 -67.61 0.09 14.54
N PRO A 436 -66.81 0.73 13.66
CA PRO A 436 -67.00 2.13 13.35
C PRO A 436 -68.41 2.37 12.80
N THR A 437 -69.18 3.17 13.53
CA THR A 437 -70.46 3.70 13.05
C THR A 437 -70.23 5.06 12.41
N PHE A 438 -70.90 5.31 11.29
CA PHE A 438 -70.81 6.57 10.58
C PHE A 438 -72.11 6.86 9.85
N ALA A 439 -72.38 8.14 9.61
CA ALA A 439 -73.52 8.58 8.82
C ALA A 439 -73.04 9.27 7.53
N LEU A 440 -73.73 9.01 6.43
CA LEU A 440 -73.55 9.71 5.16
C LEU A 440 -74.74 10.62 4.91
N LEU A 441 -74.51 11.93 4.83
CA LEU A 441 -75.52 12.92 4.48
C LEU A 441 -75.26 13.33 3.03
N PHE A 442 -76.24 13.09 2.16
CA PHE A 442 -76.26 13.54 0.78
C PHE A 442 -76.96 14.89 0.72
N VAL A 443 -76.27 15.90 0.19
CA VAL A 443 -76.63 17.30 0.23
C VAL A 443 -76.72 17.82 -1.21
N ASP A 444 -77.91 18.20 -1.65
CA ASP A 444 -78.16 18.73 -2.99
C ASP A 444 -78.64 20.18 -2.92
N LEU A 445 -78.06 21.07 -3.74
CA LEU A 445 -78.41 22.48 -3.76
C LEU A 445 -79.66 22.71 -4.62
N ASP A 446 -80.75 23.12 -3.97
CA ASP A 446 -82.03 23.34 -4.65
C ASP A 446 -81.94 24.52 -5.63
N HIS A 447 -82.37 24.29 -6.87
CA HIS A 447 -82.42 25.29 -7.94
C HIS A 447 -81.07 25.95 -8.27
N PHE A 448 -79.94 25.30 -7.97
CA PHE A 448 -78.60 25.84 -8.26
C PHE A 448 -78.41 26.23 -9.74
N LYS A 449 -78.99 25.46 -10.67
CA LYS A 449 -78.99 25.80 -12.11
C LYS A 449 -79.58 27.19 -12.39
N THR A 450 -80.62 27.61 -11.67
CA THR A 450 -81.23 28.94 -11.83
C THR A 450 -80.25 30.05 -11.43
N ILE A 451 -79.38 29.80 -10.44
CA ILE A 451 -78.34 30.75 -10.05
C ILE A 451 -77.32 30.92 -11.20
N ASN A 452 -76.90 29.81 -11.81
CA ASN A 452 -76.01 29.84 -12.98
C ASN A 452 -76.66 30.55 -14.16
N ASP A 453 -77.91 30.22 -14.47
CA ASP A 453 -78.62 30.78 -15.63
C ASP A 453 -78.88 32.30 -15.45
N GLN A 454 -79.08 32.77 -14.21
CA GLN A 454 -79.40 34.17 -13.92
C GLN A 454 -78.17 35.06 -13.65
N TYR A 455 -77.14 34.52 -12.98
CA TYR A 455 -75.99 35.31 -12.50
C TYR A 455 -74.65 34.85 -13.09
N GLY A 456 -74.67 33.86 -13.98
CA GLY A 456 -73.49 33.30 -14.63
C GLY A 456 -72.77 32.22 -13.80
N HIS A 457 -71.93 31.44 -14.48
CA HIS A 457 -71.20 30.33 -13.86
C HIS A 457 -70.24 30.78 -12.76
N ASP A 458 -69.60 31.94 -12.87
CA ASP A 458 -68.72 32.47 -11.82
C ASP A 458 -69.47 32.72 -10.50
N ALA A 459 -70.74 33.13 -10.57
CA ALA A 459 -71.59 33.29 -9.41
C ALA A 459 -71.95 31.93 -8.79
N GLY A 460 -72.24 30.93 -9.61
CA GLY A 460 -72.45 29.55 -9.15
C GLY A 460 -71.21 28.95 -8.50
N ASP A 461 -70.04 29.15 -9.08
CA ASP A 461 -68.76 28.71 -8.54
C ASP A 461 -68.49 29.32 -7.16
N LYS A 462 -68.79 30.62 -6.99
CA LYS A 462 -68.72 31.29 -5.69
C LYS A 462 -69.71 30.73 -4.68
N VAL A 463 -70.92 30.38 -5.12
CA VAL A 463 -71.91 29.71 -4.26
C VAL A 463 -71.39 28.34 -3.82
N LEU A 464 -70.88 27.52 -4.73
CA LEU A 464 -70.33 26.19 -4.41
C LEU A 464 -69.15 26.28 -3.42
N ALA A 465 -68.21 27.20 -3.64
CA ALA A 465 -67.09 27.42 -2.74
C ALA A 465 -67.55 27.90 -1.34
N THR A 466 -68.54 28.79 -1.28
CA THR A 466 -69.10 29.30 -0.03
C THR A 466 -69.85 28.22 0.74
N VAL A 467 -70.67 27.43 0.05
CA VAL A 467 -71.38 26.27 0.61
C VAL A 467 -70.39 25.25 1.15
N ALA A 468 -69.37 24.90 0.38
CA ALA A 468 -68.35 23.94 0.81
C ALA A 468 -67.61 24.41 2.06
N ALA A 469 -67.22 25.69 2.12
CA ALA A 469 -66.58 26.28 3.29
C ALA A 469 -67.50 26.26 4.53
N ARG A 470 -68.79 26.55 4.33
CA ARG A 470 -69.83 26.51 5.36
C ARG A 470 -70.05 25.10 5.91
N LEU A 471 -70.22 24.12 5.03
CA LEU A 471 -70.33 22.70 5.41
C LEU A 471 -69.10 22.25 6.18
N LYS A 472 -67.89 22.59 5.71
CA LYS A 472 -66.63 22.23 6.37
C LYS A 472 -66.46 22.87 7.74
N ALA A 473 -66.93 24.11 7.93
CA ALA A 473 -66.88 24.81 9.21
C ALA A 473 -67.92 24.33 10.21
N ALA A 474 -69.04 23.77 9.74
CA ALA A 474 -70.12 23.27 10.58
C ALA A 474 -69.86 21.86 11.16
N VAL A 475 -68.96 21.09 10.56
CA VAL A 475 -68.62 19.73 10.99
C VAL A 475 -67.32 19.67 11.79
N ARG A 476 -67.07 18.54 12.47
CA ARG A 476 -65.83 18.35 13.25
C ARG A 476 -64.65 18.14 12.31
N VAL A 477 -63.44 18.41 12.80
CA VAL A 477 -62.19 18.17 12.06
C VAL A 477 -62.03 16.70 11.64
N THR A 478 -62.64 15.76 12.38
CA THR A 478 -62.63 14.33 12.07
C THR A 478 -63.58 13.94 10.94
N ASP A 479 -64.62 14.75 10.70
CA ASP A 479 -65.64 14.51 9.68
C ASP A 479 -65.13 14.93 8.30
N VAL A 480 -65.82 14.47 7.26
CA VAL A 480 -65.38 14.61 5.88
C VAL A 480 -66.48 15.30 5.10
N VAL A 481 -66.15 16.44 4.49
CA VAL A 481 -66.99 17.07 3.46
C VAL A 481 -66.35 16.77 2.12
N ALA A 482 -67.16 16.31 1.18
CA ALA A 482 -66.72 16.06 -0.18
C ALA A 482 -67.71 16.60 -1.20
N ARG A 483 -67.20 17.14 -2.31
CA ARG A 483 -68.01 17.42 -3.50
C ARG A 483 -68.16 16.13 -4.28
N TYR A 484 -69.39 15.64 -4.37
CA TYR A 484 -69.71 14.35 -4.97
C TYR A 484 -70.07 14.49 -6.46
N GLY A 485 -70.81 15.55 -6.79
CA GLY A 485 -71.28 15.88 -8.15
C GLY A 485 -71.07 17.36 -8.49
N GLY A 486 -71.86 17.89 -9.42
CA GLY A 486 -71.78 19.29 -9.84
C GLY A 486 -72.13 20.25 -8.68
N ASP A 487 -73.32 20.07 -8.12
CA ASP A 487 -73.92 20.83 -7.03
C ASP A 487 -74.26 19.96 -5.81
N GLU A 488 -73.79 18.72 -5.83
CA GLU A 488 -73.99 17.71 -4.79
C GLU A 488 -72.77 17.60 -3.88
N PHE A 489 -73.01 17.61 -2.58
CA PHE A 489 -72.03 17.36 -1.54
C PHE A 489 -72.41 16.12 -0.73
N VAL A 490 -71.40 15.44 -0.21
CA VAL A 490 -71.59 14.39 0.78
C VAL A 490 -70.81 14.74 2.03
N VAL A 491 -71.49 14.67 3.17
CA VAL A 491 -70.88 14.82 4.48
C VAL A 491 -70.85 13.45 5.15
N LEU A 492 -69.66 12.98 5.50
CA LEU A 492 -69.43 11.75 6.24
C LEU A 492 -69.12 12.12 7.71
N LEU A 493 -70.05 11.81 8.60
CA LEU A 493 -69.91 12.00 10.04
C LEU A 493 -69.40 10.71 10.67
N LYS A 494 -68.31 10.78 11.44
CA LYS A 494 -67.69 9.60 12.05
C LYS A 494 -68.09 9.46 13.52
N GLY A 495 -68.34 8.23 13.97
CA GLY A 495 -68.67 7.93 15.37
C GLY A 495 -70.09 8.35 15.76
N VAL A 496 -71.04 8.27 14.84
CA VAL A 496 -72.46 8.58 15.09
C VAL A 496 -73.24 7.27 15.18
N THR A 497 -74.01 7.09 16.25
CA THR A 497 -74.75 5.85 16.54
C THR A 497 -76.26 6.01 16.50
N GLU A 498 -76.78 7.23 16.58
CA GLU A 498 -78.22 7.50 16.66
C GLU A 498 -78.68 8.42 15.53
N GLY A 499 -79.83 8.10 14.91
CA GLY A 499 -80.39 8.90 13.82
C GLY A 499 -80.78 10.33 14.23
N GLY A 500 -81.17 10.53 15.49
CA GLY A 500 -81.52 11.86 16.01
C GLY A 500 -80.36 12.87 15.97
N ASP A 501 -79.13 12.41 16.21
CA ASP A 501 -77.93 13.24 16.10
C ASP A 501 -77.65 13.62 14.63
N VAL A 502 -77.94 12.72 13.69
CA VAL A 502 -77.80 12.98 12.25
C VAL A 502 -78.84 14.01 11.80
N ASP A 503 -80.08 13.90 12.28
CA ASP A 503 -81.15 14.87 11.97
C ASP A 503 -80.84 16.28 12.52
N ALA A 504 -80.33 16.37 13.74
CA ALA A 504 -79.89 17.64 14.33
C ALA A 504 -78.75 18.28 13.52
N MET A 505 -77.77 17.46 13.08
CA MET A 505 -76.71 17.92 12.20
C MET A 505 -77.24 18.33 10.82
N ALA A 506 -78.15 17.56 10.22
CA ALA A 506 -78.78 17.91 8.94
C ALA A 506 -79.55 19.25 9.02
N SER A 507 -80.23 19.52 10.13
CA SER A 507 -80.85 20.84 10.37
C SER A 507 -79.82 21.95 10.47
N THR A 508 -78.73 21.73 11.21
CA THR A 508 -77.65 22.70 11.36
C THR A 508 -76.99 23.01 10.01
N LEU A 509 -76.67 21.98 9.22
CA LEU A 509 -76.09 22.16 7.89
C LEU A 509 -77.03 22.94 6.97
N ARG A 510 -78.34 22.69 7.05
CA ARG A 510 -79.35 23.42 6.29
C ARG A 510 -79.33 24.92 6.62
N ASP A 511 -79.39 25.27 7.91
CA ASP A 511 -79.41 26.66 8.35
C ASP A 511 -78.15 27.42 7.92
N VAL A 512 -76.99 26.78 8.02
CA VAL A 512 -75.71 27.39 7.62
C VAL A 512 -75.65 27.56 6.10
N VAL A 513 -76.12 26.58 5.32
CA VAL A 513 -76.11 26.66 3.85
C VAL A 513 -77.09 27.73 3.34
N GLU A 514 -78.30 27.81 3.89
CA GLU A 514 -79.36 28.73 3.45
C GLU A 514 -79.08 30.20 3.79
N ALA A 515 -78.08 30.49 4.61
CA ALA A 515 -77.68 31.86 4.92
C ALA A 515 -77.32 32.66 3.63
N PRO A 516 -77.60 33.97 3.55
CA PRO A 516 -77.37 34.75 2.33
C PRO A 516 -75.91 34.71 1.85
N ILE A 517 -75.70 34.56 0.53
CA ILE A 517 -74.39 34.50 -0.13
C ILE A 517 -74.26 35.70 -1.06
N GLY A 518 -73.24 36.53 -0.86
CA GLY A 518 -72.95 37.65 -1.74
C GLY A 518 -72.26 37.18 -3.03
N VAL A 519 -72.89 37.37 -4.19
CA VAL A 519 -72.34 37.07 -5.52
C VAL A 519 -72.30 38.35 -6.35
N ALA A 520 -71.13 38.72 -6.89
CA ALA A 520 -70.92 39.94 -7.68
C ALA A 520 -71.72 41.18 -7.20
N SER A 521 -72.88 41.46 -7.81
CA SER A 521 -73.78 42.59 -7.54
C SER A 521 -75.09 42.24 -6.82
N ALA A 522 -75.24 41.01 -6.32
CA ALA A 522 -76.46 40.49 -5.70
C ALA A 522 -76.19 39.67 -4.44
N ILE A 523 -77.24 39.46 -3.66
CA ILE A 523 -77.26 38.51 -2.54
C ILE A 523 -78.24 37.40 -2.91
N VAL A 524 -77.76 36.17 -2.94
CA VAL A 524 -78.56 34.98 -3.28
C VAL A 524 -78.65 34.06 -2.07
N SER A 525 -79.78 33.38 -1.94
CA SER A 525 -79.96 32.28 -0.97
C SER A 525 -80.24 31.01 -1.76
N VAL A 526 -79.48 29.94 -1.48
CA VAL A 526 -79.68 28.63 -2.11
C VAL A 526 -80.35 27.71 -1.10
N GLY A 527 -81.47 27.10 -1.49
CA GLY A 527 -82.10 26.06 -0.67
C GLY A 527 -81.25 24.80 -0.68
N VAL A 528 -81.42 23.92 0.30
CA VAL A 528 -80.71 22.65 0.32
C VAL A 528 -81.61 21.50 0.74
N SER A 529 -81.55 20.41 -0.02
CA SER A 529 -82.20 19.15 0.30
C SER A 529 -81.14 18.19 0.85
N ILE A 530 -81.40 17.64 2.04
CA ILE A 530 -80.47 16.75 2.74
C ILE A 530 -81.20 15.46 3.09
N GLY A 531 -80.62 14.33 2.68
CA GLY A 531 -81.03 12.99 3.10
C GLY A 531 -79.83 12.23 3.62
N TRP A 532 -80.03 11.27 4.50
CA TRP A 532 -78.91 10.59 5.15
C TRP A 532 -79.12 9.09 5.31
N ALA A 533 -78.03 8.35 5.42
CA ALA A 533 -78.00 6.91 5.69
C ALA A 533 -76.99 6.59 6.81
N LEU A 534 -77.34 5.66 7.70
CA LEU A 534 -76.50 5.23 8.81
C LEU A 534 -75.86 3.88 8.51
N PHE A 535 -74.55 3.79 8.70
CA PHE A 535 -73.83 2.52 8.64
C PHE A 535 -73.75 1.89 10.05
N PRO A 536 -74.05 0.58 10.21
CA PRO A 536 -74.40 -0.39 9.17
C PRO A 536 -75.90 -0.56 8.90
N GLU A 537 -76.78 0.14 9.61
CA GLU A 537 -78.24 -0.12 9.62
C GLU A 537 -78.92 0.01 8.25
N ASP A 538 -78.58 1.05 7.50
CA ASP A 538 -79.15 1.31 6.18
C ASP A 538 -78.40 0.55 5.06
N GLY A 539 -77.21 -0.01 5.32
CA GLY A 539 -76.49 -0.80 4.33
C GLY A 539 -75.01 -1.02 4.66
N GLU A 540 -74.44 -2.09 4.10
CA GLU A 540 -73.04 -2.47 4.36
C GLU A 540 -72.04 -2.04 3.27
N ASP A 541 -72.55 -1.51 2.16
CA ASP A 541 -71.81 -1.08 0.97
C ASP A 541 -71.98 0.45 0.75
N VAL A 542 -70.94 1.08 0.20
CA VAL A 542 -70.91 2.53 -0.06
C VAL A 542 -71.99 2.93 -1.06
N ASP A 543 -72.18 2.14 -2.13
CA ASP A 543 -73.16 2.46 -3.16
C ASP A 543 -74.59 2.33 -2.61
N ALA A 544 -74.86 1.32 -1.78
CA ALA A 544 -76.12 1.17 -1.06
C ALA A 544 -76.44 2.36 -0.13
N LEU A 545 -75.48 2.79 0.70
CA LEU A 545 -75.69 3.92 1.61
C LEU A 545 -75.91 5.24 0.84
N LEU A 546 -75.10 5.51 -0.19
CA LEU A 546 -75.25 6.70 -1.02
C LEU A 546 -76.61 6.73 -1.70
N LYS A 547 -77.07 5.59 -2.21
CA LYS A 547 -78.39 5.46 -2.85
C LYS A 547 -79.55 5.73 -1.89
N ILE A 548 -79.45 5.26 -0.64
CA ILE A 548 -80.49 5.52 0.38
C ILE A 548 -80.49 6.98 0.80
N ALA A 549 -79.33 7.56 1.04
CA ALA A 549 -79.20 8.98 1.38
C ALA A 549 -79.74 9.86 0.25
N ASP A 550 -79.42 9.54 -1.01
CA ASP A 550 -79.96 10.20 -2.21
C ASP A 550 -81.50 10.05 -2.33
N THR A 551 -82.04 8.86 -2.11
CA THR A 551 -83.50 8.63 -2.14
C THR A 551 -84.22 9.48 -1.08
N ARG A 552 -83.73 9.49 0.16
CA ARG A 552 -84.29 10.30 1.26
C ARG A 552 -84.15 11.81 1.01
N MET A 553 -83.06 12.22 0.36
CA MET A 553 -82.83 13.60 -0.07
C MET A 553 -83.87 14.00 -1.12
N PHE A 554 -84.13 13.15 -2.10
CA PHE A 554 -85.13 13.39 -3.15
C PHE A 554 -86.55 13.48 -2.59
N ASP A 555 -86.92 12.62 -1.63
CA ASP A 555 -88.22 12.69 -0.94
C ASP A 555 -88.39 14.01 -0.18
N THR A 556 -87.32 14.46 0.50
CA THR A 556 -87.27 15.77 1.15
C THR A 556 -87.47 16.89 0.13
N LYS A 557 -86.80 16.83 -1.02
CA LYS A 557 -86.94 17.80 -2.11
C LYS A 557 -88.37 17.87 -2.67
N ARG A 558 -89.03 16.73 -2.84
CA ARG A 558 -90.43 16.67 -3.31
C ARG A 558 -91.41 17.26 -2.30
N SER A 559 -91.24 16.94 -1.02
CA SER A 559 -92.11 17.48 0.04
C SER A 559 -92.03 19.01 0.14
N ARG A 560 -90.83 19.59 -0.01
CA ARG A 560 -90.62 21.05 -0.01
C ARG A 560 -91.21 21.73 -1.25
N LYS A 561 -91.17 21.07 -2.41
CA LYS A 561 -91.79 21.57 -3.65
C LYS A 561 -93.32 21.57 -3.59
N ALA A 562 -93.93 20.74 -2.74
CA ALA A 562 -95.37 20.72 -2.52
C ALA A 562 -95.85 21.71 -1.44
N ALA A 563 -94.93 22.23 -0.61
CA ALA A 563 -95.20 23.15 0.49
C ALA A 563 -94.90 24.64 0.18
N ARG A 564 -94.41 24.94 -1.02
CA ARG A 564 -94.17 26.28 -1.57
C ARG A 564 -95.10 26.51 -2.75
#